data_AF-A0A661M004-F1
#
_entry.id   AF-A0A661M004-F1
#
_cell.length_a   1.000
_cell.length_b   1.000
_cell.length_c   1.000
_cell.angle_alpha   90.00
_cell.angle_beta   90.00
_cell.angle_gamma   90.00
#
_symmetry.space_group_name_H-M   'P 1'
#
loop_
_entity.id
_entity.type
_entity.pdbx_description
1 polymer ?
#
loop_
_entity_poly.entity_id
_entity_poly.type
_entity_poly.pdbx_seq_one_letter_code
_entity_poly.pdbx_strand_id
1 'polypeptide(L)'
;MSRLDCISNRNFKILTAYLQSIGLDEGRLFDGLSYPEGQYESARDFFLDEDEWTTYENFETIFRRARKRSGDPAFYFRCGASSGPLRSWGRFNTFVRIFATPNDGFR
;
A
#
# COMPACT_ATOMS: atom_id res chain seq x y z
N MET A 1 9.42 24.37 4.44
CA MET A 1 8.25 23.59 3.96
C MET A 1 8.56 22.13 4.25
N SER A 2 7.86 21.53 5.23
CA SER A 2 8.03 20.11 5.54
C SER A 2 7.73 19.31 4.27
N ARG A 3 8.55 18.29 4.01
CA ARG A 3 8.38 17.38 2.88
C ARG A 3 6.96 16.82 2.97
N LEU A 4 6.07 17.17 2.05
CA LEU A 4 4.84 16.41 1.83
C LEU A 4 5.35 15.03 1.42
N ASP A 5 5.21 14.05 2.31
CA ASP A 5 5.59 12.66 2.03
C ASP A 5 4.59 12.08 1.03
N CYS A 6 4.69 12.54 -0.22
CA CYS A 6 3.90 12.06 -1.34
C CYS A 6 4.46 10.72 -1.80
N ILE A 7 3.59 9.71 -1.82
CA ILE A 7 3.89 8.36 -2.23
C ILE A 7 3.07 8.07 -3.47
N SER A 8 3.73 7.67 -4.55
CA SER A 8 3.03 7.28 -5.77
C SER A 8 2.15 6.06 -5.49
N ASN A 9 0.90 6.13 -5.94
CA ASN A 9 -0.09 5.06 -5.80
C ASN A 9 0.32 3.79 -6.55
N ARG A 10 1.28 3.87 -7.49
CA ARG A 10 1.92 2.71 -8.13
C ARG A 10 2.45 1.66 -7.15
N ASN A 11 2.80 2.06 -5.92
CA ASN A 11 3.21 1.11 -4.87
C ASN A 11 2.08 0.12 -4.48
N PHE A 12 0.81 0.47 -4.69
CA PHE A 12 -0.32 -0.43 -4.44
C PHE A 12 -0.41 -1.57 -5.45
N LYS A 13 0.26 -1.50 -6.61
CA LYS A 13 0.37 -2.68 -7.50
C LYS A 13 1.07 -3.86 -6.84
N ILE A 14 2.09 -3.59 -6.03
CA ILE A 14 2.83 -4.62 -5.29
C ILE A 14 1.87 -5.29 -4.31
N LEU A 15 1.08 -4.48 -3.60
CA LEU A 15 0.08 -4.95 -2.66
C LEU A 15 -1.03 -5.76 -3.35
N THR A 16 -1.59 -5.26 -4.44
CA THR A 16 -2.61 -5.95 -5.25
C THR A 16 -2.08 -7.27 -5.80
N ALA A 17 -0.89 -7.28 -6.40
CA ALA A 17 -0.30 -8.50 -6.94
C ALA A 17 -0.04 -9.55 -5.85
N TYR A 18 0.42 -9.12 -4.67
CA TYR A 18 0.58 -10.01 -3.54
C TYR A 18 -0.76 -10.61 -3.09
N LEU A 19 -1.80 -9.79 -2.91
CA LEU A 19 -3.13 -10.29 -2.51
C LEU A 19 -3.68 -11.29 -3.53
N GLN A 20 -3.56 -10.97 -4.82
CA GLN A 20 -3.98 -11.86 -5.91
C GLN A 20 -3.19 -13.18 -5.89
N SER A 21 -1.89 -13.15 -5.58
CA SER A 21 -1.06 -14.35 -5.49
C SER A 21 -1.48 -15.32 -4.39
N ILE A 22 -2.21 -14.84 -3.37
CA ILE A 22 -2.77 -15.64 -2.28
C ILE A 22 -4.31 -15.81 -2.39
N GLY A 23 -4.89 -15.47 -3.54
CA GLY A 23 -6.32 -15.64 -3.81
C GLY A 23 -7.23 -14.62 -3.15
N LEU A 24 -6.70 -13.46 -2.75
CA LEU A 24 -7.47 -12.35 -2.16
C LEU A 24 -7.56 -11.17 -3.13
N ASP A 25 -8.66 -10.43 -3.04
CA ASP A 25 -8.83 -9.12 -3.68
C ASP A 25 -8.55 -7.97 -2.69
N GLU A 26 -8.60 -6.74 -3.18
CA GLU A 26 -8.45 -5.53 -2.36
C GLU A 26 -9.61 -5.30 -1.40
N GLY A 27 -10.73 -6.03 -1.52
CA GLY A 27 -11.90 -5.94 -0.64
C GLY A 27 -12.25 -4.51 -0.21
N ARG A 28 -12.15 -4.26 1.09
CA ARG A 28 -12.45 -2.99 1.76
C ARG A 28 -11.20 -2.22 2.21
N LEU A 29 -10.07 -2.41 1.51
CA LEU A 29 -8.81 -1.76 1.89
C LEU A 29 -8.89 -0.24 1.86
N PHE A 30 -9.68 0.31 0.95
CA PHE A 30 -9.77 1.75 0.69
C PHE A 30 -10.93 2.44 1.43
N ASP A 31 -11.77 1.68 2.15
CA ASP A 31 -12.98 2.21 2.79
C ASP A 31 -12.67 3.32 3.80
N GLY A 32 -13.39 4.44 3.69
CA GLY A 32 -13.28 5.58 4.61
C GLY A 32 -11.97 6.36 4.50
N LEU A 33 -11.15 6.12 3.47
CA LEU A 33 -10.00 6.97 3.17
C LEU A 33 -10.44 8.17 2.34
N SER A 34 -9.92 9.36 2.65
CA SER A 34 -10.17 10.55 1.85
C SER A 34 -9.51 10.42 0.47
N TYR A 35 -10.26 10.81 -0.56
CA TYR A 35 -9.82 10.87 -1.95
C TYR A 35 -10.54 12.05 -2.65
N PRO A 36 -10.13 12.43 -3.87
CA PRO A 36 -10.79 13.52 -4.61
C PRO A 36 -12.16 13.07 -5.17
N GLU A 37 -13.21 13.13 -4.34
CA GLU A 37 -14.58 12.64 -4.64
C GLU A 37 -15.24 13.27 -5.88
N GLY A 38 -14.68 14.35 -6.43
CA GLY A 38 -15.14 14.98 -7.68
C GLY A 38 -14.38 14.56 -8.94
N GLN A 39 -13.29 13.77 -8.80
CA GLN A 39 -12.46 13.32 -9.94
C GLN A 39 -12.48 11.80 -10.11
N TYR A 40 -12.88 11.06 -9.06
CA TYR A 40 -12.94 9.61 -9.05
C TYR A 40 -14.29 9.14 -8.51
N GLU A 41 -14.81 8.04 -9.07
CA GLU A 41 -16.08 7.43 -8.63
C GLU A 41 -15.97 6.75 -7.26
N SER A 42 -14.75 6.33 -6.88
CA SER A 42 -14.49 5.70 -5.59
C SER A 42 -13.05 5.90 -5.12
N ALA A 43 -12.84 5.72 -3.81
CA ALA A 43 -11.50 5.68 -3.22
C ALA A 43 -10.62 4.61 -3.89
N ARG A 44 -11.22 3.45 -4.21
CA ARG A 44 -10.52 2.35 -4.88
C ARG A 44 -9.93 2.82 -6.22
N ASP A 45 -10.70 3.55 -7.01
CA ASP A 45 -10.24 4.00 -8.32
C ASP A 45 -9.09 5.00 -8.20
N PHE A 46 -9.18 5.93 -7.24
CA PHE A 46 -8.07 6.85 -6.93
C PHE A 46 -6.81 6.12 -6.47
N PHE A 47 -6.91 5.21 -5.51
CA PHE A 47 -5.74 4.52 -4.94
C PHE A 47 -5.13 3.48 -5.88
N LEU A 48 -5.86 3.01 -6.90
CA LEU A 48 -5.34 2.12 -7.93
C LEU A 48 -4.86 2.85 -9.19
N ASP A 49 -5.07 4.16 -9.29
CA ASP A 49 -4.50 4.99 -10.34
C ASP A 49 -2.99 5.19 -10.10
N GLU A 50 -2.15 4.73 -11.03
CA GLU A 50 -0.69 4.78 -10.89
C GLU A 50 -0.10 6.19 -11.05
N ASP A 51 -0.83 7.09 -11.71
CA ASP A 51 -0.39 8.46 -11.99
C ASP A 51 -0.64 9.39 -10.79
N GLU A 52 -1.42 8.91 -9.81
CA GLU A 52 -1.76 9.63 -8.60
C GLU A 52 -0.80 9.40 -7.43
N TRP A 53 -0.92 10.30 -6.46
CA TRP A 53 -0.08 10.34 -5.26
C TRP A 53 -0.94 10.38 -4.02
N THR A 54 -0.48 9.71 -2.97
CA THR A 54 -1.13 9.73 -1.66
C THR A 54 -0.16 10.12 -0.54
N THR A 55 -0.69 10.27 0.67
CA THR A 55 0.11 10.58 1.85
C THR A 55 0.70 9.31 2.47
N TYR A 56 1.73 9.48 3.29
CA TYR A 56 2.30 8.39 4.08
C TYR A 56 1.26 7.71 4.98
N GLU A 57 0.35 8.47 5.59
CA GLU A 57 -0.68 7.95 6.49
C GLU A 57 -1.67 7.04 5.76
N ASN A 58 -2.10 7.43 4.54
CA ASN A 58 -2.96 6.60 3.71
C ASN A 58 -2.24 5.34 3.26
N PHE A 59 -0.99 5.48 2.80
CA PHE A 59 -0.15 4.37 2.39
C PHE A 59 0.05 3.34 3.52
N GLU A 60 0.44 3.80 4.71
CA GLU A 60 0.60 2.95 5.89
C GLU A 60 -0.73 2.29 6.30
N THR A 61 -1.84 3.04 6.28
CA THR A 61 -3.16 2.51 6.64
C THR A 61 -3.58 1.39 5.71
N ILE A 62 -3.43 1.56 4.39
CA ILE A 62 -3.77 0.55 3.39
C ILE A 62 -2.89 -0.70 3.58
N PHE A 63 -1.59 -0.53 3.79
CA PHE A 63 -0.67 -1.66 4.02
C PHE A 63 -0.99 -2.42 5.31
N ARG A 64 -1.35 -1.74 6.40
CA ARG A 64 -1.78 -2.38 7.65
C ARG A 64 -3.08 -3.15 7.49
N ARG A 65 -4.04 -2.60 6.74
CA ARG A 65 -5.30 -3.29 6.42
C ARG A 65 -5.03 -4.54 5.56
N ALA A 66 -4.12 -4.46 4.60
CA ALA A 66 -3.72 -5.62 3.79
C ALA A 66 -2.99 -6.69 4.60
N ARG A 67 -2.09 -6.31 5.50
CA ARG A 67 -1.48 -7.23 6.49
C ARG A 67 -2.55 -7.97 7.27
N LYS A 68 -3.49 -7.24 7.88
CA LYS A 68 -4.58 -7.83 8.67
C LYS A 68 -5.47 -8.76 7.84
N ARG A 69 -5.79 -8.38 6.60
CA ARG A 69 -6.62 -9.18 5.68
C ARG A 69 -5.91 -10.46 5.22
N SER A 70 -4.61 -10.38 4.93
CA SER A 70 -3.82 -11.53 4.48
C SER A 70 -3.63 -12.59 5.57
N GLY A 71 -3.63 -12.17 6.84
CA GLY A 71 -3.26 -13.06 7.96
C GLY A 71 -1.81 -13.56 7.89
N ASP A 72 -0.99 -13.05 6.97
CA ASP A 72 0.36 -13.54 6.73
C ASP A 72 1.35 -12.95 7.74
N PRO A 73 1.98 -13.76 8.59
CA PRO A 73 2.99 -13.28 9.54
C PRO A 73 4.23 -12.71 8.84
N ALA A 74 4.50 -13.13 7.60
CA ALA A 74 5.58 -12.64 6.75
C ALA A 74 5.09 -11.64 5.67
N PHE A 75 3.90 -11.05 5.86
CA PHE A 75 3.21 -10.19 4.89
C PHE A 75 4.15 -9.22 4.18
N TYR A 76 4.87 -8.36 4.91
CA TYR A 76 5.66 -7.31 4.27
C TYR A 76 6.77 -7.90 3.39
N PHE A 77 7.42 -8.98 3.82
CA PHE A 77 8.49 -9.62 3.05
C PHE A 77 7.94 -10.25 1.76
N ARG A 78 6.85 -11.04 1.87
CA ARG A 78 6.23 -11.69 0.70
C ARG A 78 5.56 -10.69 -0.23
N CYS A 79 4.95 -9.64 0.31
CA CYS A 79 4.41 -8.52 -0.44
C CYS A 79 5.52 -7.81 -1.20
N GLY A 80 6.63 -7.46 -0.55
CA GLY A 80 7.81 -6.89 -1.20
C GLY A 80 8.37 -7.80 -2.30
N ALA A 81 8.43 -9.11 -2.08
CA ALA A 81 8.91 -10.07 -3.08
C ALA A 81 8.03 -10.10 -4.35
N SER A 82 6.72 -9.82 -4.22
CA SER A 82 5.79 -9.74 -5.36
C SER A 82 6.10 -8.58 -6.32
N SER A 83 6.93 -7.61 -5.93
CA SER A 83 7.38 -6.52 -6.80
C SER A 83 8.34 -6.97 -7.91
N GLY A 84 9.06 -8.09 -7.72
CA GLY A 84 10.08 -8.57 -8.64
C GLY A 84 9.56 -8.81 -10.07
N PRO A 85 8.47 -9.59 -10.25
CA PRO A 85 7.86 -9.80 -11.56
C PRO A 85 7.21 -8.55 -12.16
N LEU A 86 6.69 -7.65 -11.32
CA LEU A 86 5.95 -6.46 -11.77
C LEU A 86 6.85 -5.39 -12.39
N ARG A 87 8.18 -5.51 -12.22
CA ARG A 87 9.14 -4.41 -12.43
C ARG A 87 8.68 -3.13 -11.72
N SER A 88 7.84 -3.26 -10.70
CA SER A 88 7.28 -2.14 -9.93
C SER A 88 8.27 -1.83 -8.83
N TRP A 89 9.38 -1.24 -9.24
CA TRP A 89 10.36 -0.70 -8.32
C TRP A 89 9.93 0.72 -8.00
N GLY A 90 8.92 0.87 -7.14
CA GLY A 90 8.70 2.15 -6.47
C GLY A 90 9.99 2.60 -5.75
N ARG A 91 10.03 3.81 -5.20
CA ARG A 91 11.13 4.20 -4.29
C ARG A 91 11.14 3.22 -3.11
N PHE A 92 12.03 2.24 -3.16
CA PHE A 92 12.21 1.20 -2.14
C PHE A 92 12.34 1.79 -0.73
N ASN A 93 12.78 3.03 -0.61
CA ASN A 93 12.83 3.80 0.63
C ASN A 93 11.49 3.92 1.38
N THR A 94 10.35 3.96 0.69
CA THR A 94 9.03 4.00 1.34
C THR A 94 8.69 2.65 1.96
N PHE A 95 8.99 1.56 1.25
CA PHE A 95 8.89 0.21 1.79
C PHE A 95 9.83 0.02 2.99
N VAL A 96 11.08 0.51 2.91
CA VAL A 96 12.01 0.49 4.04
C VAL A 96 11.42 1.20 5.26
N ARG A 97 10.70 2.31 5.08
CA ARG A 97 10.02 2.99 6.20
C ARG A 97 8.90 2.14 6.81
N ILE A 98 8.12 1.41 6.01
CA ILE A 98 7.15 0.42 6.52
C ILE A 98 7.86 -0.78 7.18
N PHE A 99 8.92 -1.32 6.57
CA PHE A 99 9.70 -2.41 7.17
C PHE A 99 10.39 -1.99 8.48
N ALA A 100 10.72 -0.70 8.61
CA ALA A 100 11.31 -0.10 9.80
C ALA A 100 10.26 0.37 10.83
N THR A 101 8.96 0.37 10.50
CA THR A 101 7.89 0.86 11.40
C THR A 101 6.62 0.01 11.23
N PRO A 102 6.15 -0.71 12.26
CA PRO A 102 6.24 -0.33 13.67
C PRO A 102 7.16 -1.18 14.54
N ASN A 103 7.71 -0.52 15.55
CA ASN A 103 7.96 -1.07 16.87
C ASN A 103 6.62 -1.58 17.46
N ASP A 104 6.11 -2.70 16.96
CA ASP A 104 4.97 -3.46 17.53
C ASP A 104 5.39 -4.17 18.84
N GLY A 105 6.35 -3.61 19.59
CA GLY A 105 6.80 -4.14 20.87
C GLY A 105 7.52 -5.48 20.77
N PHE A 106 8.81 -5.45 20.40
CA PHE A 106 9.75 -6.27 21.15
C PHE A 106 10.39 -5.36 22.20
N ARG A 107 10.01 -5.58 23.45
CA ARG A 107 10.86 -5.27 24.60
C ARG A 107 11.82 -6.42 24.79
#